data_AF-A0A817Q7Q3-F1
#
_entry.id   AF-A0A817Q7Q3-F1
#
_cell.length_a   1.000
_cell.length_b   1.000
_cell.length_c   1.000
_cell.angle_alpha   90.00
_cell.angle_beta   90.00
_cell.angle_gamma   90.00
#
_symmetry.space_group_name_H-M   'P 1'
#
loop_
_entity.id
_entity.type
_entity.pdbx_description
1 polymer ?
#
loop_
_entity_poly.entity_id
_entity_poly.type
_entity_poly.pdbx_seq_one_letter_code
_entity_poly.pdbx_strand_id
1 'polypeptide(L)'
;MNFIHQLSLQEKLKIMINWNFSMYKLFDYLKKQCFETTIYRKPTFTGVLTNWNSDVPIQYKTASIVSMVNPALNICSTYKLLEHEFNEIRRFGLLNNYPLSFIDTIIGIKLSQHRNKTITKLATTTSSSSLSTTKTAITLIDDTNNDMKMDKSLIYQHEKERGHRMNWSNFQIV
;
A
#
# COMPACT_ATOMS: atom_id res chain seq x y z
N MET A 1 4.41 0.37 -53.90
CA MET A 1 4.20 1.82 -54.12
C MET A 1 4.64 2.54 -52.85
N ASN A 2 5.95 2.79 -52.73
CA ASN A 2 6.61 3.21 -51.49
C ASN A 2 6.60 4.74 -51.38
N PHE A 3 5.56 5.31 -50.78
CA PHE A 3 5.37 6.76 -50.61
C PHE A 3 6.47 7.47 -49.79
N ILE A 4 7.37 6.71 -49.15
CA ILE A 4 8.40 7.22 -48.24
C ILE A 4 9.68 7.64 -48.99
N HIS A 5 9.90 7.16 -50.22
CA HIS A 5 11.13 7.43 -50.96
C HIS A 5 11.18 8.82 -51.65
N GLN A 6 10.06 9.55 -51.74
CA GLN A 6 9.99 10.83 -52.47
C GLN A 6 9.95 12.09 -51.59
N LEU A 7 10.12 11.97 -50.27
CA LEU A 7 10.07 13.12 -49.36
C LEU A 7 11.42 13.81 -49.26
N SER A 8 11.41 15.15 -49.31
CA SER A 8 12.60 15.96 -49.10
C SER A 8 13.16 15.74 -47.69
N LEU A 9 14.48 15.92 -47.52
CA LEU A 9 15.14 15.75 -46.21
C LEU A 9 14.49 16.62 -45.12
N GLN A 10 13.98 17.79 -45.48
CA GLN A 10 13.30 18.71 -44.56
C GLN A 10 11.97 18.14 -44.03
N GLU A 11 11.20 17.46 -44.88
CA GLU A 11 9.94 16.83 -44.48
C GLU A 11 10.17 15.60 -43.59
N LYS A 12 11.20 14.81 -43.89
CA LYS A 12 11.61 13.67 -43.05
C LYS A 12 12.07 14.13 -41.66
N LEU A 13 12.84 15.22 -41.60
CA LEU A 13 13.30 15.81 -40.33
C LEU A 13 12.11 16.35 -39.51
N LYS A 14 11.18 17.06 -40.18
CA LYS A 14 9.97 17.61 -39.53
C LYS A 14 9.07 16.52 -38.97
N ILE A 15 8.89 15.42 -39.71
CA ILE A 15 8.16 14.24 -39.24
C ILE A 15 8.87 13.65 -38.03
N MET A 16 10.18 13.37 -38.12
CA MET A 16 10.96 12.78 -37.03
C MET A 16 10.95 13.62 -35.73
N ILE A 17 11.03 14.95 -35.84
CA ILE A 17 10.95 15.87 -34.69
C ILE A 17 9.55 15.87 -34.08
N ASN A 18 8.50 15.88 -34.91
CA ASN A 18 7.12 15.85 -34.43
C ASN A 18 6.78 14.51 -33.74
N TRP A 19 7.24 13.39 -34.30
CA TRP A 19 7.14 12.08 -33.64
C TRP A 19 7.89 12.07 -32.31
N ASN A 20 9.13 12.58 -32.25
CA ASN A 20 9.87 12.69 -30.99
C ASN A 20 9.10 13.53 -29.96
N PHE A 21 8.64 14.73 -30.33
CA PHE A 21 7.91 15.61 -29.43
C PHE A 21 6.60 14.98 -28.93
N SER A 22 5.86 14.31 -29.81
CA SER A 22 4.66 13.55 -29.44
C SER A 22 4.98 12.36 -28.54
N MET A 23 6.12 11.70 -28.76
CA MET A 23 6.56 10.54 -27.98
C MET A 23 7.01 10.95 -26.58
N TYR A 24 7.80 12.04 -26.46
CA TYR A 24 8.15 12.63 -25.16
C TYR A 24 6.91 13.08 -24.39
N LYS A 25 5.92 13.68 -25.07
CA LYS A 25 4.66 14.09 -24.45
C LYS A 25 3.83 12.90 -23.97
N LEU A 26 3.80 11.80 -24.72
CA LEU A 26 3.17 10.54 -24.30
C LEU A 26 3.91 9.90 -23.12
N PHE A 27 5.24 9.93 -23.14
CA PHE A 27 6.07 9.37 -22.08
C PHE A 27 5.93 10.17 -20.76
N ASP A 28 5.85 11.50 -20.84
CA ASP A 28 5.55 12.36 -19.69
C ASP A 28 4.12 12.19 -19.18
N TYR A 29 3.16 11.98 -20.09
CA TYR A 29 1.77 11.68 -19.72
C TYR A 29 1.68 10.33 -18.99
N LEU A 30 2.42 9.31 -19.43
CA LEU A 30 2.48 8.00 -18.78
C LEU A 30 3.26 8.04 -17.47
N LYS A 31 4.33 8.84 -17.35
CA LYS A 31 5.04 9.09 -16.08
C LYS A 31 4.17 9.81 -15.05
N LYS A 32 3.20 10.61 -15.48
CA LYS A 32 2.23 11.29 -14.61
C LYS A 32 1.08 10.41 -14.15
N GLN A 33 0.91 9.21 -14.69
CA GLN A 33 -0.13 8.29 -14.22
C GLN A 33 0.37 7.59 -12.96
N CYS A 34 -0.19 7.95 -11.81
CA CYS A 34 -0.06 7.16 -10.60
C CYS A 34 -0.79 5.82 -10.83
N PHE A 35 -0.04 4.74 -11.02
CA PHE A 35 -0.63 3.41 -11.15
C PHE A 35 -1.18 2.95 -9.80
N GLU A 36 -2.50 2.81 -9.71
CA GLU A 36 -3.14 2.20 -8.55
C GLU A 36 -3.16 0.68 -8.69
N THR A 37 -2.57 0.00 -7.72
CA THR A 37 -2.60 -1.45 -7.61
C THR A 37 -3.53 -1.89 -6.49
N THR A 38 -4.34 -2.93 -6.77
CA THR A 38 -5.30 -3.56 -5.86
C THR A 38 -5.23 -5.08 -5.97
N ILE A 39 -5.74 -5.79 -4.96
CA ILE A 39 -5.88 -7.25 -5.04
C ILE A 39 -6.96 -7.62 -6.07
N TYR A 40 -6.56 -8.44 -7.02
CA TYR A 40 -7.49 -9.11 -7.94
C TYR A 40 -7.92 -10.47 -7.38
N ARG A 41 -9.24 -10.69 -7.28
CA ARG A 41 -9.83 -11.99 -6.94
C ARG A 41 -10.37 -12.61 -8.22
N LYS A 42 -10.02 -13.88 -8.47
CA LYS A 42 -10.58 -14.62 -9.61
C LYS A 42 -12.10 -14.75 -9.45
N PRO A 43 -12.88 -14.84 -10.55
CA PRO A 43 -14.32 -15.08 -10.49
C PRO A 43 -14.69 -16.37 -9.75
N THR A 44 -13.79 -17.35 -9.69
CA THR A 44 -13.97 -18.61 -8.96
C THR A 44 -13.62 -18.52 -7.47
N PHE A 45 -13.18 -17.36 -6.98
CA PHE A 45 -12.86 -17.19 -5.57
C PHE A 45 -14.15 -17.12 -4.75
N THR A 46 -14.42 -18.19 -4.00
CA THR A 46 -15.62 -18.32 -3.17
C THR A 46 -15.49 -17.66 -1.79
N GLY A 47 -14.29 -17.25 -1.39
CA GLY A 47 -14.06 -16.70 -0.06
C GLY A 47 -14.11 -17.72 1.08
N VAL A 48 -14.02 -19.01 0.76
CA VAL A 48 -13.98 -20.09 1.75
C VAL A 48 -12.58 -20.16 2.38
N LEU A 49 -12.54 -20.14 3.71
CA LEU A 49 -11.35 -20.25 4.54
C LEU A 49 -11.49 -21.46 5.47
N THR A 50 -10.46 -21.74 6.27
CA THR A 50 -10.57 -22.73 7.36
C THR A 50 -11.66 -22.28 8.34
N ASN A 51 -12.70 -23.08 8.58
CA ASN A 51 -13.75 -22.67 9.51
C ASN A 51 -13.18 -22.51 10.94
N TRP A 52 -13.52 -21.42 11.62
CA TRP A 52 -13.06 -21.15 12.99
C TRP A 52 -13.44 -22.25 13.99
N ASN A 53 -14.61 -22.87 13.82
CA ASN A 53 -15.13 -23.90 14.72
C ASN A 53 -14.60 -25.31 14.42
N SER A 54 -13.75 -25.48 13.41
CA SER A 54 -13.13 -26.78 13.11
C SER A 54 -12.04 -27.15 14.13
N ASP A 55 -11.79 -28.44 14.34
CA ASP A 55 -10.73 -28.97 15.21
C ASP A 55 -9.31 -28.85 14.59
N VAL A 56 -9.09 -27.80 13.81
CA VAL A 56 -7.79 -27.49 13.22
C VAL A 56 -6.98 -26.62 14.18
N PRO A 57 -5.65 -26.84 14.30
CA PRO A 57 -4.80 -26.01 15.15
C PRO A 57 -4.89 -24.52 14.80
N ILE A 58 -4.81 -23.67 15.83
CA ILE A 58 -4.95 -22.21 15.72
C ILE A 58 -3.94 -21.57 14.76
N GLN A 59 -2.78 -22.21 14.56
CA GLN A 59 -1.75 -21.77 13.64
C GLN A 59 -2.25 -21.76 12.19
N TYR A 60 -3.00 -22.79 11.78
CA TYR A 60 -3.59 -22.83 10.43
C TYR A 60 -4.71 -21.79 10.28
N LYS A 61 -5.51 -21.59 11.32
CA LYS A 61 -6.55 -20.55 11.32
C LYS A 61 -5.95 -19.16 11.21
N THR A 62 -4.85 -18.91 11.93
CA THR A 62 -4.03 -17.70 11.82
C THR A 62 -3.46 -17.55 10.41
N ALA A 63 -2.88 -18.63 9.87
CA ALA A 63 -2.29 -18.63 8.53
C ALA A 63 -3.32 -18.30 7.44
N SER A 64 -4.57 -18.75 7.58
CA SER A 64 -5.66 -18.41 6.66
C SER A 64 -5.96 -16.92 6.60
N ILE A 65 -5.90 -16.20 7.73
CA ILE A 65 -6.08 -14.73 7.71
C ILE A 65 -4.82 -14.04 7.21
N VAL A 66 -3.64 -14.49 7.65
CA VAL A 66 -2.35 -13.93 7.24
C VAL A 66 -2.13 -14.03 5.72
N SER A 67 -2.60 -15.11 5.08
CA SER A 67 -2.48 -15.29 3.64
C SER A 67 -3.27 -14.26 2.83
N MET A 68 -4.30 -13.64 3.42
CA MET A 68 -5.02 -12.52 2.80
C MET A 68 -4.42 -11.17 3.17
N VAL A 69 -3.99 -10.99 4.42
CA VAL A 69 -3.43 -9.72 4.91
C VAL A 69 -2.08 -9.39 4.26
N ASN A 70 -1.21 -10.38 4.09
CA ASN A 70 0.11 -10.16 3.50
C ASN A 70 0.06 -9.59 2.07
N PRO A 71 -0.68 -10.19 1.11
CA PRO A 71 -0.79 -9.60 -0.21
C PRO A 71 -1.47 -8.24 -0.17
N ALA A 72 -2.41 -7.98 0.75
CA ALA A 72 -3.07 -6.68 0.85
C ALA A 72 -2.03 -5.58 1.15
N LEU A 73 -1.18 -5.83 2.14
CA LEU A 73 -0.08 -4.93 2.52
C LEU A 73 0.96 -4.74 1.42
N ASN A 74 1.20 -5.74 0.57
CA ASN A 74 2.24 -5.68 -0.45
C ASN A 74 1.75 -5.15 -1.81
N ILE A 75 0.46 -5.31 -2.13
CA ILE A 75 -0.11 -4.99 -3.44
C ILE A 75 -0.86 -3.66 -3.41
N CYS A 76 -1.57 -3.33 -2.34
CA CYS A 76 -2.36 -2.10 -2.31
C CYS A 76 -1.46 -0.86 -2.31
N SER A 77 -1.61 -0.03 -3.34
CA SER A 77 -0.82 1.20 -3.54
C SER A 77 -1.22 2.35 -2.63
N THR A 78 -2.50 2.42 -2.24
CA THR A 78 -3.04 3.51 -1.41
C THR A 78 -3.69 2.96 -0.14
N TYR A 79 -3.73 3.79 0.90
CA TYR A 79 -4.36 3.43 2.17
C TYR A 79 -5.86 3.13 2.02
N LYS A 80 -6.57 3.89 1.17
CA LYS A 80 -8.00 3.68 0.90
C LYS A 80 -8.27 2.29 0.31
N LEU A 81 -7.43 1.85 -0.62
CA LEU A 81 -7.53 0.52 -1.24
C LEU A 81 -7.17 -0.59 -0.25
N LEU A 82 -6.19 -0.34 0.62
CA LEU A 82 -5.82 -1.25 1.70
C LEU A 82 -6.94 -1.41 2.74
N GLU A 83 -7.58 -0.31 3.14
CA GLU A 83 -8.71 -0.32 4.08
C GLU A 83 -9.91 -1.08 3.51
N HIS A 84 -10.25 -0.83 2.25
CA HIS A 84 -11.27 -1.61 1.53
C HIS A 84 -10.96 -3.11 1.57
N GLU A 85 -9.70 -3.47 1.33
CA GLU A 85 -9.26 -4.86 1.35
C GLU A 85 -9.33 -5.48 2.76
N PHE A 86 -9.00 -4.73 3.82
CA PHE A 86 -9.20 -5.18 5.20
C PHE A 86 -10.67 -5.41 5.55
N ASN A 87 -11.57 -4.58 5.03
CA ASN A 87 -13.01 -4.79 5.20
C ASN A 87 -13.49 -6.07 4.51
N GLU A 88 -12.97 -6.35 3.31
CA GLU A 88 -13.24 -7.63 2.65
C GLU A 88 -12.69 -8.82 3.44
N ILE A 89 -11.47 -8.72 3.98
CA ILE A 89 -10.89 -9.78 4.83
C ILE A 89 -11.75 -10.03 6.08
N ARG A 90 -12.25 -8.98 6.74
CA ARG A 90 -13.19 -9.11 7.86
C ARG A 90 -14.46 -9.82 7.41
N ARG A 91 -15.02 -9.43 6.27
CA ARG A 91 -16.22 -10.05 5.71
C ARG A 91 -16.03 -11.55 5.46
N PHE A 92 -14.93 -11.94 4.81
CA PHE A 92 -14.62 -13.36 4.58
C PHE A 92 -14.36 -14.11 5.89
N GLY A 93 -13.64 -13.53 6.84
CA GLY A 93 -13.42 -14.13 8.15
C GLY A 93 -14.74 -14.39 8.89
N LEU A 94 -15.63 -13.40 8.93
CA LEU A 94 -16.95 -13.53 9.58
C LEU A 94 -17.81 -14.62 8.93
N LEU A 95 -17.80 -14.72 7.59
CA LEU A 95 -18.49 -15.80 6.87
C LEU A 95 -17.94 -17.20 7.21
N ASN A 96 -16.68 -17.29 7.64
CA ASN A 96 -16.03 -18.53 8.09
C ASN A 96 -15.98 -18.64 9.63
N ASN A 97 -16.85 -17.91 10.33
CA ASN A 97 -17.03 -17.90 11.79
C ASN A 97 -15.85 -17.36 12.63
N TYR A 98 -14.90 -16.65 12.03
CA TYR A 98 -13.81 -16.05 12.78
C TYR A 98 -14.30 -14.90 13.67
N PRO A 99 -13.83 -14.82 14.94
CA PRO A 99 -14.07 -13.66 15.78
C PRO A 99 -13.44 -12.40 15.19
N LEU A 100 -14.18 -11.29 15.16
CA LEU A 100 -13.70 -10.04 14.60
C LEU A 100 -12.43 -9.53 15.33
N SER A 101 -12.40 -9.66 16.65
CA SER A 101 -11.24 -9.30 17.49
C SER A 101 -9.97 -10.06 17.09
N PHE A 102 -10.09 -11.33 16.69
CA PHE A 102 -8.97 -12.14 16.22
C PHE A 102 -8.44 -11.62 14.88
N ILE A 103 -9.35 -11.32 13.94
CA ILE A 103 -8.98 -10.77 12.62
C ILE A 103 -8.27 -9.42 12.79
N ASP A 104 -8.86 -8.50 13.56
CA ASP A 104 -8.30 -7.16 13.78
C ASP A 104 -6.93 -7.22 14.49
N THR A 105 -6.76 -8.15 15.44
CA THR A 105 -5.47 -8.37 16.10
C THR A 105 -4.40 -8.77 15.09
N ILE A 106 -4.71 -9.73 14.19
CA ILE A 106 -3.76 -10.16 13.16
C ILE A 106 -3.43 -9.01 12.20
N ILE A 107 -4.44 -8.26 11.76
CA ILE A 107 -4.24 -7.08 10.89
C ILE A 107 -3.31 -6.08 11.57
N GLY A 108 -3.58 -5.72 12.84
CA GLY A 108 -2.76 -4.77 13.59
C GLY A 108 -1.31 -5.22 13.76
N ILE A 109 -1.10 -6.50 14.12
CA ILE A 109 0.24 -7.09 14.22
C ILE A 109 0.96 -7.02 12.88
N LYS A 110 0.32 -7.45 11.79
CA LYS A 110 0.94 -7.51 10.45
C LYS A 110 1.22 -6.13 9.87
N LEU A 111 0.32 -5.17 10.09
CA LEU A 111 0.51 -3.79 9.68
C LEU A 111 1.71 -3.16 10.41
N SER A 112 1.81 -3.38 11.73
CA SER A 112 2.95 -2.90 12.54
C SER A 112 4.27 -3.52 12.06
N GLN A 113 4.28 -4.83 11.80
CA GLN A 113 5.44 -5.54 11.24
C GLN A 113 5.83 -5.00 9.86
N HIS A 114 4.86 -4.76 8.98
CA HIS A 114 5.10 -4.26 7.63
C HIS A 114 5.70 -2.85 7.65
N ARG A 115 5.18 -1.95 8.49
CA ARG A 115 5.73 -0.61 8.68
C ARG A 115 7.19 -0.66 9.12
N ASN A 116 7.49 -1.48 10.13
CA ASN A 116 8.85 -1.61 10.65
C ASN A 116 9.82 -2.18 9.59
N LYS A 117 9.39 -3.15 8.79
CA LYS A 117 10.18 -3.71 7.68
C LYS A 117 10.54 -2.66 6.63
N THR A 118 9.61 -1.78 6.28
CA THR A 118 9.85 -0.69 5.33
C THR A 118 10.89 0.30 5.86
N ILE A 119 10.82 0.64 7.15
CA ILE A 119 11.81 1.51 7.81
C ILE A 119 13.20 0.87 7.79
N THR A 120 13.31 -0.40 8.16
CA THR A 120 14.59 -1.12 8.17
C THR A 120 15.20 -1.19 6.76
N LYS A 121 14.40 -1.44 5.71
CA LYS A 121 14.87 -1.48 4.31
C LYS A 121 15.39 -0.12 3.84
N LEU A 122 14.72 0.97 4.22
CA LEU A 122 15.16 2.33 3.91
C LEU A 122 16.51 2.63 4.60
N ALA A 123 16.67 2.25 5.87
CA ALA A 123 17.91 2.46 6.62
C ALA A 123 19.12 1.65 6.09
N THR A 124 18.90 0.47 5.51
CA THR A 124 19.98 -0.37 4.95
C THR A 124 20.41 0.03 3.54
N THR A 125 19.60 0.81 2.83
CA THR A 125 19.93 1.27 1.46
C THR A 125 20.87 2.49 1.47
N THR A 126 21.02 3.17 2.61
CA THR A 126 21.84 4.39 2.76
C THR A 126 23.29 4.11 3.20
N SER A 127 23.66 2.88 3.53
CA SER A 127 24.95 2.53 4.16
C SER A 127 26.07 2.08 3.20
N SER A 128 25.98 2.39 1.89
CA SER A 128 27.07 2.18 0.92
C SER A 128 27.68 3.47 0.37
N SER A 129 27.83 4.50 1.22
CA SER A 129 28.80 5.59 1.05
C SER A 129 29.14 6.19 2.42
N SER A 130 30.43 6.41 2.68
CA SER A 130 31.11 6.55 3.98
C SER A 130 30.65 7.67 4.94
N LEU A 131 30.91 7.39 6.23
CA LEU A 131 30.59 8.06 7.50
C LEU A 131 31.30 9.41 7.76
N SER A 132 30.61 10.39 8.34
CA SER A 132 31.16 11.24 9.43
C SER A 132 30.07 11.91 10.28
N THR A 133 30.10 11.57 11.56
CA THR A 133 29.97 12.47 12.73
C THR A 133 29.25 13.81 12.52
N THR A 134 28.04 13.96 13.06
CA THR A 134 27.72 14.74 14.27
C THR A 134 26.24 15.08 14.33
N LYS A 135 25.70 15.02 15.56
CA LYS A 135 24.44 15.64 15.95
C LYS A 135 24.40 17.08 15.41
N THR A 136 23.43 17.40 14.55
CA THR A 136 22.88 18.74 14.18
C THR A 136 22.52 18.75 12.69
N ALA A 137 21.46 18.04 12.30
CA ALA A 137 20.79 18.19 11.00
C ALA A 137 19.40 17.52 11.06
N ILE A 138 18.54 17.96 11.99
CA ILE A 138 17.13 17.55 12.04
C ILE A 138 16.21 18.60 11.39
N THR A 139 16.76 19.69 10.86
CA THR A 139 16.00 20.70 10.13
C THR A 139 16.33 20.60 8.63
N LEU A 140 15.29 20.52 7.78
CA LEU A 140 15.30 20.56 6.29
C LEU A 140 15.10 19.23 5.52
N ILE A 141 14.30 18.30 6.04
CA ILE A 141 13.62 17.30 5.19
C ILE A 141 12.10 17.36 5.47
N ASP A 142 11.56 18.57 5.43
CA ASP A 142 10.15 18.81 5.13
C ASP A 142 10.12 19.23 3.67
N ASP A 143 9.36 18.51 2.82
CA ASP A 143 8.67 19.04 1.61
C ASP A 143 8.14 17.96 0.64
N THR A 144 8.39 16.66 0.83
CA THR A 144 7.80 15.60 -0.04
C THR A 144 6.89 14.58 0.65
N ASN A 145 6.61 14.72 1.95
CA ASN A 145 5.73 13.79 2.71
C ASN A 145 4.31 14.34 2.98
N ASN A 146 3.83 15.31 2.20
CA ASN A 146 2.58 16.01 2.51
C ASN A 146 1.29 15.25 2.17
N ASP A 147 1.36 14.09 1.49
CA ASP A 147 0.17 13.30 1.12
C ASP A 147 -0.20 12.19 2.12
N MET A 148 0.58 12.02 3.21
CA MET A 148 0.25 11.10 4.31
C MET A 148 -0.04 11.83 5.63
N LYS A 149 -0.49 13.09 5.54
CA LYS A 149 -0.96 13.85 6.69
C LYS A 149 -2.41 13.46 6.99
N MET A 150 -2.54 12.45 7.85
CA MET A 150 -3.78 12.06 8.50
C MET A 150 -4.42 13.31 9.14
N ASP A 151 -5.59 13.72 8.64
CA ASP A 151 -6.36 14.81 9.23
C ASP A 151 -6.85 14.36 10.62
N LYS A 152 -6.18 14.88 11.66
CA LYS A 152 -6.49 14.60 13.07
C LYS A 152 -7.92 15.01 13.46
N SER A 153 -8.60 15.84 12.65
CA SER A 153 -9.99 16.22 12.89
C SER A 153 -10.98 15.08 12.62
N LEU A 154 -10.69 14.16 11.69
CA LEU A 154 -11.56 13.02 11.36
C LEU A 154 -11.50 11.90 12.39
N ILE A 155 -10.33 11.68 13.02
CA ILE A 155 -10.17 10.70 14.11
C ILE A 155 -11.01 11.11 15.31
N TYR A 156 -11.03 12.40 15.65
CA TYR A 156 -11.75 12.92 16.80
C TYR A 156 -13.28 12.88 16.64
N GLN A 157 -13.78 13.03 15.41
CA GLN A 157 -15.21 12.91 15.10
C GLN A 157 -15.66 11.45 15.12
N HIS A 158 -14.87 10.54 14.54
CA HIS A 158 -15.18 9.10 14.48
C HIS A 158 -15.09 8.40 15.85
N GLU A 159 -14.21 8.88 16.74
CA GLU A 159 -14.10 8.38 18.12
C GLU A 159 -15.22 8.88 19.04
N LYS A 160 -15.79 10.06 18.77
CA LYS A 160 -16.95 10.59 19.53
C LYS A 160 -18.25 9.83 19.23
N GLU A 161 -18.36 9.26 18.02
CA GLU A 161 -19.51 8.45 17.60
C GLU A 161 -19.43 6.99 18.08
N ARG A 162 -18.23 6.47 18.34
CA ARG A 162 -18.00 5.10 18.87
C ARG A 162 -17.96 5.05 20.40
N GLY A 163 -18.90 5.74 21.04
CA GLY A 163 -19.07 5.70 22.48
C GLY A 163 -19.10 4.27 23.04
N HIS A 164 -18.23 4.07 24.03
CA HIS A 164 -18.11 2.93 24.97
C HIS A 164 -17.16 1.76 24.61
N ARG A 165 -16.09 1.72 25.43
CA ARG A 165 -15.14 0.63 25.73
C ARG A 165 -13.89 0.53 24.85
N MET A 166 -12.88 1.33 25.17
CA MET A 166 -11.52 0.87 25.51
C MET A 166 -10.76 2.03 26.18
N ASN A 167 -10.30 1.81 27.43
CA ASN A 167 -9.45 2.76 28.14
C ASN A 167 -7.98 2.52 27.73
N TRP A 168 -7.38 3.48 27.04
CA TRP A 168 -5.99 3.44 26.56
C TRP A 168 -4.95 3.94 27.59
N SER A 169 -5.33 4.15 28.85
CA SER A 169 -4.41 4.64 29.90
C SER A 169 -3.28 3.66 30.27
N ASN A 170 -3.26 2.44 29.73
CA ASN A 170 -2.31 1.39 30.15
C ASN A 170 -1.20 1.06 29.14
N PHE A 171 -1.07 1.79 28.02
CA PHE A 171 0.10 1.67 27.14
C PHE A 171 1.11 2.78 27.44
N GLN A 172 1.81 2.65 28.57
CA GLN A 172 3.08 3.31 28.80
C GLN A 172 4.20 2.29 28.55
N ILE A 173 5.14 2.68 27.69
CA ILE A 173 6.28 1.87 27.25
C ILE A 173 7.32 1.81 28.37
N VAL A 174 7.79 0.60 28.69
CA VAL A 174 9.11 0.35 29.30
C VAL A 174 9.98 -0.31 28.25
#